data_AF-A0A963D882-F1
#
_entry.id   AF-A0A963D882-F1
#
_cell.length_a   1.000
_cell.length_b   1.000
_cell.length_c   1.000
_cell.angle_alpha   90.00
_cell.angle_beta   90.00
_cell.angle_gamma   90.00
#
_symmetry.space_group_name_H-M   'P 1'
#
loop_
_entity.id
_entity.type
_entity.pdbx_description
1 polymer ?
#
loop_
_entity_poly.entity_id
_entity_poly.type
_entity_poly.pdbx_seq_one_letter_code
_entity_poly.pdbx_strand_id
1 'polypeptide(L)'
;VAFGHLGDGNLHYNLSKPESDSNTRFIESTPVVNRIVHDLVVSVGGSISAEHGLGQLKREEILRYRSADETAMMLAVKQVFDPRGLMNPGKLI
;
A
#
# COMPACT_ATOMS: atom_id res chain seq x y z
N VAL A 1 1.61 -13.94 11.72
CA VAL A 1 2.73 -13.45 12.56
C VAL A 1 2.67 -11.94 12.60
N ALA A 2 2.49 -11.35 13.79
CA ALA A 2 2.42 -9.90 13.95
C ALA A 2 3.53 -9.43 14.90
N PHE A 3 4.37 -8.50 14.45
CA PHE A 3 5.45 -7.90 15.24
C PHE A 3 5.76 -6.50 14.68
N GLY A 4 6.42 -5.64 15.43
CA GLY A 4 6.82 -4.34 14.93
C GLY A 4 7.30 -3.38 16.00
N HIS A 5 7.31 -2.11 15.64
CA HIS A 5 7.83 -1.01 16.42
C HIS A 5 6.66 -0.34 17.16
N LEU A 6 6.45 -0.72 18.42
CA LEU A 6 5.34 -0.17 19.20
C LEU A 6 5.49 1.35 19.44
N GLY A 7 6.74 1.84 19.53
CA GLY A 7 7.03 3.24 19.85
C GLY A 7 6.57 4.24 18.79
N ASP A 8 6.45 3.82 17.52
CA ASP A 8 6.00 4.66 16.41
C ASP A 8 4.70 4.15 15.75
N GLY A 9 4.14 3.03 16.25
CA GLY A 9 2.89 2.45 15.77
C GLY A 9 3.03 1.64 14.47
N ASN A 10 4.24 1.28 14.04
CA ASN A 10 4.46 0.48 12.84
C ASN A 10 4.41 -1.03 13.12
N LEU A 11 3.47 -1.74 12.48
CA LEU A 11 3.30 -3.19 12.62
C LEU A 11 3.54 -3.93 11.30
N HIS A 12 4.42 -4.92 11.32
CA HIS A 12 4.54 -5.94 10.29
C HIS A 12 3.49 -7.02 10.54
N TYR A 13 2.37 -6.91 9.83
CA TYR A 13 1.27 -7.87 9.91
C TYR A 13 1.37 -8.91 8.80
N ASN A 14 2.06 -10.02 9.09
CA ASN A 14 2.33 -11.09 8.12
C ASN A 14 1.36 -12.25 8.28
N LEU A 15 0.99 -12.86 7.17
CA LEU A 15 0.13 -14.04 7.15
C LEU A 15 0.92 -15.24 6.65
N SER A 16 0.70 -16.37 7.30
CA SER A 16 1.40 -17.61 7.00
C SER A 16 0.39 -18.75 7.01
N LYS A 17 0.58 -19.70 6.09
CA LYS A 17 -0.22 -20.91 6.03
C LYS A 17 0.67 -22.11 6.36
N PRO A 18 0.23 -23.03 7.23
CA PRO A 18 1.09 -24.12 7.70
C PRO A 18 1.39 -25.16 6.61
N GLU A 19 0.49 -25.35 5.64
CA GLU A 19 0.63 -26.35 4.58
C GLU A 19 1.10 -25.71 3.27
N SER A 20 2.32 -26.05 2.84
CA SER A 20 2.97 -25.53 1.62
C SER A 20 2.16 -25.79 0.35
N ASP A 21 1.49 -26.93 0.27
CA ASP A 21 0.80 -27.39 -0.95
C ASP A 21 -0.44 -26.56 -1.28
N SER A 22 -0.85 -25.72 -0.34
CA SER A 22 -2.00 -24.83 -0.45
C SER A 22 -1.59 -23.35 -0.66
N ASN A 23 -0.31 -23.08 -0.91
CA ASN A 23 0.24 -21.73 -1.05
C ASN A 23 -0.34 -20.97 -2.24
N THR A 24 -0.63 -21.62 -3.37
CA THR A 24 -1.14 -20.93 -4.57
C THR A 24 -2.44 -20.18 -4.27
N ARG A 25 -3.47 -20.90 -3.77
CA ARG A 25 -4.76 -20.28 -3.39
C ARG A 25 -4.61 -19.24 -2.27
N PHE A 26 -3.66 -19.46 -1.36
CA PHE A 26 -3.38 -18.53 -0.28
C PHE A 26 -2.81 -17.20 -0.81
N ILE A 27 -1.83 -17.27 -1.72
CA ILE A 27 -1.24 -16.07 -2.36
C ILE A 27 -2.27 -15.38 -3.26
N GLU A 28 -3.10 -16.13 -4.00
CA GLU A 28 -4.18 -15.58 -4.82
C GLU A 28 -5.22 -14.80 -3.99
N SER A 29 -5.38 -15.13 -2.71
CA SER A 29 -6.28 -14.40 -1.80
C SER A 29 -5.74 -13.05 -1.31
N THR A 30 -4.47 -12.74 -1.59
CA THR A 30 -3.79 -11.50 -1.13
C THR A 30 -4.60 -10.22 -1.38
N PRO A 31 -5.24 -9.99 -2.55
CA PRO A 31 -6.01 -8.77 -2.76
C PRO A 31 -7.21 -8.62 -1.81
N VAL A 32 -7.92 -9.72 -1.52
CA VAL A 32 -9.08 -9.73 -0.63
C VAL A 32 -8.64 -9.48 0.81
N VAL A 33 -7.58 -10.17 1.22
CA VAL A 33 -6.99 -10.01 2.54
C VAL A 33 -6.46 -8.60 2.76
N ASN A 34 -5.74 -8.04 1.77
CA ASN A 34 -5.26 -6.67 1.82
C ASN A 34 -6.41 -5.68 1.99
N ARG A 35 -7.53 -5.85 1.28
CA ARG A 35 -8.72 -5.01 1.47
C ARG A 35 -9.20 -5.03 2.92
N ILE A 36 -9.38 -6.21 3.51
CA ILE A 36 -9.86 -6.36 4.89
C ILE A 36 -8.91 -5.65 5.87
N VAL A 37 -7.61 -5.87 5.74
CA VAL A 37 -6.60 -5.29 6.63
C VAL A 37 -6.51 -3.77 6.44
N HIS A 38 -6.45 -3.30 5.20
CA HIS A 38 -6.30 -1.88 4.88
C HIS A 38 -7.55 -1.07 5.27
N ASP A 39 -8.76 -1.58 5.04
CA ASP A 39 -10.00 -0.93 5.46
C ASP A 39 -10.03 -0.75 6.99
N LEU A 40 -9.61 -1.77 7.75
CA LEU A 40 -9.48 -1.68 9.20
C LEU A 40 -8.44 -0.64 9.62
N VAL A 41 -7.25 -0.69 9.03
CA VAL A 41 -6.16 0.26 9.31
C VAL A 41 -6.62 1.70 9.09
N VAL A 42 -7.32 1.98 7.99
CA VAL A 42 -7.82 3.32 7.69
C VAL A 42 -8.98 3.73 8.61
N SER A 43 -9.85 2.79 8.99
CA SER A 43 -10.95 3.07 9.94
C SER A 43 -10.47 3.55 11.32
N VAL A 44 -9.23 3.21 11.69
CA VAL A 44 -8.58 3.67 12.93
C VAL A 44 -7.57 4.80 12.71
N GLY A 45 -7.57 5.43 11.54
CA GLY A 45 -6.70 6.56 11.21
C GLY A 45 -5.24 6.19 10.90
N GLY A 46 -4.96 4.93 10.57
CA GLY A 46 -3.62 4.44 10.21
C GLY A 46 -3.26 4.62 8.73
N SER A 47 -2.05 4.18 8.37
CA SER A 47 -1.53 4.19 7.00
C SER A 47 -1.36 2.77 6.45
N ILE A 48 -1.80 2.54 5.21
CA ILE A 48 -1.58 1.26 4.50
C ILE A 48 -0.12 1.02 4.09
N SER A 49 0.75 2.03 4.26
CA SER A 49 2.19 1.89 4.07
C SER A 49 2.93 2.81 5.04
N ALA A 50 3.46 2.23 6.11
CA ALA A 50 4.23 2.96 7.11
C ALA A 50 5.65 3.29 6.62
N GLU A 51 6.35 2.33 6.02
CA GLU A 51 7.79 2.46 5.70
C GLU A 51 8.17 2.08 4.25
N HIS A 52 7.51 1.09 3.64
CA HIS A 52 7.90 0.54 2.34
C HIS A 52 7.46 1.38 1.14
N GLY A 53 6.68 2.45 1.37
CA GLY A 53 6.10 3.28 0.32
C GLY A 53 5.05 2.55 -0.53
N LEU A 54 4.66 3.15 -1.66
CA LEU A 54 3.61 2.61 -2.53
C LEU A 54 4.18 1.88 -3.75
N GLY A 55 5.23 2.45 -4.36
CA GLY A 55 5.85 1.93 -5.57
C GLY A 55 4.83 1.70 -6.68
N GLN A 56 4.98 0.60 -7.40
CA GLN A 56 3.99 0.12 -8.36
C GLN A 56 2.92 -0.75 -7.68
N LEU A 57 3.30 -1.52 -6.65
CA LEU A 57 2.48 -2.55 -6.02
C LEU A 57 1.19 -1.99 -5.40
N LYS A 58 1.27 -0.83 -4.74
CA LYS A 58 0.11 -0.21 -4.07
C LYS A 58 -0.45 1.01 -4.81
N ARG A 59 -0.03 1.23 -6.07
CA ARG A 59 -0.42 2.43 -6.84
C ARG A 59 -1.92 2.51 -7.09
N GLU A 60 -2.56 1.42 -7.48
CA GLU A 60 -4.02 1.39 -7.68
C GLU A 60 -4.78 1.34 -6.35
N GLU A 61 -4.20 0.63 -5.38
CA GLU A 61 -4.82 0.40 -4.07
C GLU A 61 -4.96 1.71 -3.26
N ILE A 62 -3.97 2.60 -3.36
CA ILE A 62 -3.98 3.87 -2.60
C ILE A 62 -5.12 4.81 -3.02
N LEU A 63 -5.65 4.69 -4.24
CA LEU A 63 -6.72 5.54 -4.75
C LEU A 63 -8.02 5.40 -3.94
N ARG A 64 -8.15 4.33 -3.15
CA ARG A 64 -9.30 4.10 -2.26
C ARG A 64 -9.19 4.81 -0.91
N TYR A 65 -7.97 5.09 -0.47
CA TYR A 65 -7.69 5.58 0.88
C TYR A 65 -7.13 7.00 0.90
N ARG A 66 -6.65 7.49 -0.25
CA ARG A 66 -6.13 8.84 -0.41
C ARG A 66 -7.17 9.73 -1.07
N SER A 67 -7.21 10.99 -0.66
CA SER A 67 -8.14 11.96 -1.26
C SER A 67 -7.75 12.30 -2.71
N ALA A 68 -8.75 12.74 -3.48
CA ALA A 68 -8.53 13.27 -4.82
C ALA A 68 -7.62 14.50 -4.80
N ASP A 69 -7.75 15.36 -3.79
CA ASP A 69 -6.99 16.61 -3.66
C ASP A 69 -5.50 16.34 -3.39
N GLU A 70 -5.17 15.42 -2.48
CA GLU A 70 -3.78 14.99 -2.25
C GLU A 70 -3.18 14.40 -3.53
N THR A 71 -3.97 13.62 -4.27
CA THR A 71 -3.52 12.99 -5.51
C THR A 71 -3.25 14.04 -6.60
N ALA A 72 -4.15 15.01 -6.75
CA ALA A 72 -4.00 16.13 -7.67
C ALA A 72 -2.77 16.98 -7.32
N MET A 73 -2.51 17.22 -6.03
CA MET A 73 -1.33 17.96 -5.58
C MET A 73 -0.03 17.23 -5.94
N MET A 74 0.05 15.92 -5.70
CA MET A 74 1.24 15.14 -6.05
C MET A 74 1.47 15.11 -7.56
N LEU A 75 0.41 15.00 -8.37
CA LEU A 75 0.47 15.09 -9.83
C LEU A 75 0.97 16.46 -10.31
N ALA A 76 0.51 17.55 -9.69
CA ALA A 76 0.98 18.89 -10.01
C ALA A 76 2.48 19.05 -9.73
N VAL A 77 2.95 18.58 -8.57
CA VAL A 77 4.38 18.58 -8.23
C VAL A 77 5.18 17.75 -9.24
N LYS A 78 4.70 16.54 -9.57
CA LYS A 78 5.35 15.67 -10.56
C LYS A 78 5.50 16.35 -11.92
N GLN A 79 4.46 17.06 -12.38
CA GLN A 79 4.50 17.74 -13.68
C GLN A 79 5.48 18.92 -13.73
N VAL A 80 5.72 19.61 -12.61
CA VAL A 80 6.73 20.67 -12.54
C VAL A 80 8.13 20.11 -12.77
N PHE A 81 8.44 18.95 -12.20
CA PHE A 81 9.78 18.36 -12.25
C PHE A 81 10.00 17.37 -13.40
N ASP A 82 8.95 16.73 -13.90
CA ASP A 82 9.03 15.70 -14.94
C ASP A 82 7.89 15.84 -15.98
N PRO A 83 7.87 16.93 -16.75
CA PRO A 83 6.82 17.20 -17.73
C PRO A 83 6.75 16.17 -18.87
N ARG A 84 7.82 15.39 -19.07
CA ARG A 84 7.90 14.33 -20.08
C ARG A 84 7.65 12.93 -19.53
N GLY A 85 7.40 12.78 -18.23
CA GLY A 85 7.12 11.49 -17.59
C GLY A 85 8.26 10.48 -17.63
N LEU A 86 9.52 10.93 -17.66
CA LEU A 86 10.70 10.06 -17.79
C LEU A 86 11.23 9.53 -16.44
N MET A 87 10.98 10.26 -15.36
CA MET A 87 11.49 9.91 -14.04
C MET A 87 10.59 8.86 -13.39
N ASN A 88 10.94 7.59 -13.60
CA ASN A 88 10.35 6.44 -12.91
C ASN A 88 8.84 6.26 -13.15
N PRO A 89 8.40 6.12 -14.43
CA PRO A 89 6.99 6.02 -14.77
C PRO A 89 6.30 4.82 -14.12
N GLY A 90 5.01 4.99 -13.79
CA GLY A 90 4.15 3.93 -13.27
C GLY A 90 4.35 3.60 -11.78
N LYS A 91 5.03 4.46 -11.02
CA LYS A 91 5.19 4.31 -9.56
C LYS A 91 4.64 5.54 -8.86
N LEU A 92 3.98 5.33 -7.71
CA LEU A 92 3.31 6.36 -6.90
C LEU A 92 2.08 7.00 -7.57
N ILE A 93 2.26 7.70 -8.70
CA ILE A 93 1.23 8.41 -9.46
C ILE A 93 1.47 8.28 -10.97
#